data_AF-A0A819ZZP6-F1
#
_entry.id   AF-A0A819ZZP6-F1
#
_cell.length_a   1.000
_cell.length_b   1.000
_cell.length_c   1.000
_cell.angle_alpha   90.00
_cell.angle_beta   90.00
_cell.angle_gamma   90.00
#
_symmetry.space_group_name_H-M   'P 1'
#
loop_
_entity.id
_entity.type
_entity.pdbx_description
1 polymer ?
#
loop_
_entity_poly.entity_id
_entity_poly.type
_entity_poly.pdbx_seq_one_letter_code
_entity_poly.pdbx_strand_id
1 'polypeptide(L)'
;MFGYVSCFKCFQTFIYSSKSGTTRLKEHEIKCFKNNSSPSSSSISVSSEVINQSDTLLSAQSTLAQHGFKMPVKLSEKDIEDMKKLSAQRMCENIRPFSVIEDSGFRTIAQELIRIGHKYGVVNVDDVLRGRHTTA
;
A
#
# COMPACT_ATOMS: atom_id res chain seq x y z
N MET A 1 -8.49 -31.58 7.97
CA MET A 1 -9.06 -30.22 8.03
C MET A 1 -7.90 -29.23 7.95
N PHE A 2 -7.89 -28.38 6.94
CA PHE A 2 -6.90 -27.32 6.78
C PHE A 2 -7.49 -26.02 7.34
N GLY A 3 -6.71 -25.29 8.10
CA GLY A 3 -7.05 -23.96 8.55
C GLY A 3 -6.11 -22.92 7.92
N TYR A 4 -6.52 -21.66 8.00
CA TYR A 4 -5.75 -20.53 7.48
C TYR A 4 -5.51 -19.53 8.61
N VAL A 5 -4.30 -18.98 8.68
CA VAL A 5 -3.93 -17.92 9.62
C VAL A 5 -3.18 -16.83 8.88
N SER A 6 -3.45 -15.57 9.22
CA SER A 6 -2.80 -14.41 8.60
C SER A 6 -1.97 -13.64 9.62
N CYS A 7 -0.80 -13.15 9.21
CA CYS A 7 0.03 -12.31 10.06
C CYS A 7 -0.54 -10.88 10.13
N PHE A 8 -0.73 -10.32 11.32
CA PHE A 8 -1.24 -8.94 11.48
C PHE A 8 -0.25 -7.84 11.08
N LYS A 9 1.04 -8.17 10.94
CA LYS A 9 2.08 -7.19 10.61
C LYS A 9 2.28 -7.05 9.09
N CYS A 10 2.29 -8.16 8.36
CA CYS A 10 2.55 -8.18 6.91
C CYS A 10 1.38 -8.70 6.07
N PHE A 11 0.28 -9.13 6.70
CA PHE A 11 -0.92 -9.67 6.07
C PHE A 11 -0.70 -10.92 5.20
N GLN A 12 0.46 -11.58 5.28
CA GLN A 12 0.71 -12.86 4.63
C GLN A 12 -0.16 -13.96 5.27
N THR A 13 -0.88 -14.71 4.44
CA THR A 13 -1.69 -15.86 4.87
C THR A 13 -0.89 -17.15 4.75
N PHE A 14 -0.99 -17.99 5.78
CA PHE A 14 -0.35 -19.29 5.90
C PHE A 14 -1.41 -20.37 6.05
N ILE A 15 -1.19 -21.48 5.37
CA ILE A 15 -2.00 -22.69 5.50
C ILE A 15 -1.41 -23.50 6.64
N TYR A 16 -2.25 -23.86 7.62
CA TYR A 16 -1.86 -24.78 8.67
C TYR A 16 -2.75 -26.03 8.61
N SER A 17 -2.14 -27.17 8.90
CA SER A 17 -2.87 -28.42 9.12
C SER A 17 -2.60 -28.86 10.55
N SER A 18 -3.49 -29.62 11.15
CA SER A 18 -3.30 -30.14 12.51
C SER A 18 -2.04 -31.01 12.68
N LYS A 19 -1.43 -31.45 11.57
CA LYS A 19 -0.18 -32.22 11.53
C LYS A 19 1.06 -31.38 11.23
N SER A 20 0.88 -30.18 10.66
CA SER A 20 1.96 -29.26 10.33
C SER A 20 2.08 -28.27 11.48
N GLY A 21 3.06 -28.48 12.37
CA GLY A 21 3.30 -27.60 13.52
C GLY A 21 3.54 -26.13 13.16
N THR A 22 3.77 -25.29 14.17
CA THR A 22 3.88 -23.83 14.02
C THR A 22 5.25 -23.34 13.52
N THR A 23 6.16 -24.24 13.12
CA THR A 23 7.53 -23.92 12.72
C THR A 23 7.58 -22.83 11.63
N ARG A 24 6.74 -22.93 10.60
CA ARG A 24 6.67 -21.93 9.52
C ARG A 24 6.19 -20.56 9.99
N LEU A 25 5.34 -20.51 11.01
CA LEU A 25 4.89 -19.26 11.63
C LEU A 25 6.01 -18.64 12.49
N LYS A 26 6.78 -19.47 13.19
CA LYS A 26 7.92 -19.04 14.01
C LYS A 26 9.09 -18.54 13.16
N GLU A 27 9.37 -19.19 12.04
CA GLU A 27 10.33 -18.69 11.04
C GLU A 27 9.86 -17.38 10.42
N HIS A 28 8.55 -17.25 10.19
CA HIS A 28 7.98 -16.00 9.73
C HIS A 28 8.17 -14.89 10.75
N GLU A 29 7.97 -15.12 12.05
CA GLU A 29 8.16 -14.11 13.10
C GLU A 29 9.53 -13.41 13.02
N ILE A 30 10.60 -14.17 12.80
CA ILE A 30 11.97 -13.65 12.66
C ILE A 30 12.14 -12.83 11.37
N LYS A 31 11.49 -13.24 10.28
CA LYS A 31 11.57 -12.59 8.95
C LYS A 31 10.49 -11.51 8.73
N CYS A 32 9.54 -11.40 9.65
CA CYS A 32 8.36 -10.54 9.55
C CYS A 32 8.73 -9.04 9.49
N PHE A 33 9.90 -8.69 10.01
CA PHE A 33 10.37 -7.31 10.15
C PHE A 33 11.28 -6.79 9.02
N LYS A 34 11.49 -7.55 7.94
CA LYS A 34 12.43 -7.16 6.88
C LYS A 34 11.82 -6.73 5.54
N ASN A 35 10.51 -6.85 5.35
CA ASN A 35 9.89 -6.55 4.06
C ASN A 35 8.81 -5.46 4.18
N ASN A 36 9.23 -4.21 4.35
CA ASN A 36 8.61 -3.15 3.57
C ASN A 36 9.30 -3.19 2.20
N SER A 37 8.54 -3.60 1.17
CA SER A 37 8.89 -3.74 -0.25
C SER A 37 9.26 -5.14 -0.78
N SER A 38 8.54 -5.50 -1.84
CA SER A 38 8.80 -6.51 -2.87
C SER A 38 8.41 -7.97 -2.56
N PRO A 39 7.62 -8.63 -3.44
CA PRO A 39 7.39 -10.06 -3.38
C PRO A 39 8.69 -10.75 -3.75
N SER A 40 9.47 -11.17 -2.74
CA SER A 40 10.59 -12.06 -2.98
C SER A 40 10.03 -13.38 -3.51
N SER A 41 10.21 -13.57 -4.82
CA SER A 41 10.17 -14.85 -5.52
C SER A 41 11.14 -15.82 -4.83
N SER A 42 10.67 -16.50 -3.79
CA SER A 42 11.23 -17.79 -3.39
C SER A 42 10.28 -18.85 -3.96
N SER A 43 10.66 -19.28 -5.16
CA SER A 43 10.21 -20.49 -5.83
C SER A 43 9.84 -21.60 -4.85
N ILE A 44 8.58 -22.01 -4.89
CA ILE A 44 8.19 -23.31 -4.38
C ILE A 44 8.72 -24.32 -5.39
N SER A 45 9.84 -24.97 -5.08
CA SER A 45 10.24 -26.21 -5.75
C SER A 45 9.22 -27.29 -5.36
N VAL A 46 8.20 -27.45 -6.18
CA VAL A 46 7.32 -28.62 -6.14
C VAL A 46 8.09 -29.75 -6.82
N SER A 47 8.54 -30.74 -6.05
CA SER A 47 8.90 -32.04 -6.60
C SER A 47 7.61 -32.68 -7.10
N SER A 48 7.31 -32.52 -8.39
CA SER A 48 6.28 -33.28 -9.08
C SER A 48 6.93 -34.53 -9.64
N GLU A 49 6.50 -35.69 -9.13
CA GLU A 49 6.78 -36.96 -9.78
C GLU A 49 6.14 -36.98 -11.18
N VAL A 50 6.92 -37.56 -12.09
CA VAL A 50 6.78 -37.63 -13.55
C VAL A 50 5.40 -38.12 -14.02
N ILE A 51 4.73 -37.33 -14.86
CA ILE A 51 3.87 -37.88 -15.93
C ILE A 51 4.20 -37.16 -17.24
N ASN A 52 4.64 -37.95 -18.21
CA ASN A 52 5.16 -37.58 -19.53
C ASN A 52 4.04 -37.23 -20.54
N GLN A 53 4.41 -36.34 -21.49
CA GLN A 53 3.89 -36.13 -22.86
C GLN A 53 2.47 -35.52 -22.99
N SER A 54 2.17 -34.54 -23.84
CA SER A 54 2.93 -33.77 -24.84
C SER A 54 2.04 -32.63 -25.37
N ASP A 55 2.63 -31.44 -25.52
CA ASP A 55 2.34 -30.35 -26.48
C ASP A 55 0.88 -29.99 -26.87
N THR A 56 0.35 -28.85 -26.40
CA THR A 56 0.27 -27.58 -27.17
C THR A 56 -0.45 -26.45 -26.42
N LEU A 57 0.25 -25.31 -26.37
CA LEU A 57 -0.14 -23.91 -26.11
C LEU A 57 -1.64 -23.52 -26.12
N LEU A 58 -2.19 -23.16 -24.95
CA LEU A 58 -2.54 -21.77 -24.58
C LEU A 58 -3.03 -21.80 -23.13
N SER A 59 -2.13 -21.55 -22.18
CA SER A 59 -2.49 -21.47 -20.77
C SER A 59 -3.41 -20.28 -20.55
N ALA A 60 -4.62 -20.58 -20.10
CA ALA A 60 -5.49 -19.62 -19.45
C ALA A 60 -4.68 -18.91 -18.35
N GLN A 61 -4.26 -17.67 -18.63
CA GLN A 61 -3.69 -16.80 -17.64
C GLN A 61 -4.80 -16.43 -16.67
N SER A 62 -4.90 -17.23 -15.61
CA SER A 62 -5.53 -16.87 -14.36
C SER A 62 -4.87 -15.59 -13.85
N THR A 63 -5.40 -14.44 -14.26
CA THR A 63 -5.20 -13.16 -13.55
C THR A 63 -5.91 -13.27 -12.22
N LEU A 64 -5.25 -13.92 -11.26
CA LEU A 64 -5.64 -13.88 -9.86
C LEU A 64 -5.30 -12.48 -9.34
N ALA A 65 -6.21 -11.54 -9.58
CA ALA A 65 -6.16 -10.22 -8.98
C ALA A 65 -6.03 -10.42 -7.47
N GLN A 66 -4.90 -9.99 -6.91
CA GLN A 66 -4.73 -9.85 -5.47
C GLN A 66 -5.73 -8.79 -5.02
N HIS A 67 -6.95 -9.22 -4.67
CA HIS A 67 -7.93 -8.43 -3.95
C HIS A 67 -7.43 -8.24 -2.52
N GLY A 68 -6.40 -7.42 -2.35
CA GLY A 68 -6.15 -6.76 -1.09
C GLY A 68 -7.42 -5.96 -0.77
N PHE A 69 -8.06 -6.29 0.34
CA PHE A 69 -9.15 -5.48 0.89
C PHE A 69 -8.61 -4.07 1.12
N LYS A 70 -8.76 -3.18 0.15
CA LYS A 70 -8.71 -1.73 0.39
C LYS A 70 -9.94 -1.43 1.22
N MET A 71 -9.78 -1.44 2.53
CA MET A 71 -10.79 -0.85 3.41
C MET A 71 -11.03 0.58 2.92
N PRO A 72 -12.27 0.99 2.62
CA PRO A 72 -12.55 2.39 2.35
C PRO A 72 -12.25 3.14 3.63
N VAL A 73 -11.11 3.83 3.66
CA VAL A 73 -10.72 4.67 4.78
C VAL A 73 -11.69 5.84 4.80
N LYS A 74 -12.70 5.76 5.66
CA LYS A 74 -13.55 6.90 5.98
C LYS A 74 -12.70 7.86 6.81
N LEU A 75 -12.43 9.04 6.25
CA LEU A 75 -11.79 10.13 6.99
C LEU A 75 -12.62 10.46 8.24
N SER A 76 -11.96 10.66 9.38
CA SER A 76 -12.61 11.06 10.61
C SER A 76 -13.25 12.44 10.42
N GLU A 77 -14.44 12.64 10.98
CA GLU A 77 -15.12 13.95 10.95
C GLU A 77 -14.27 15.04 11.62
N LYS A 78 -13.49 14.66 12.65
CA LYS A 78 -12.56 15.56 13.31
C LYS A 78 -11.47 16.05 12.36
N ASP A 79 -10.86 15.15 11.59
CA ASP A 79 -9.78 15.50 10.67
C ASP A 79 -10.28 16.42 9.55
N ILE A 80 -11.51 16.22 9.09
CA ILE A 80 -12.16 17.09 8.10
C ILE A 80 -12.37 18.50 8.68
N GLU A 81 -12.84 18.60 9.92
CA GLU A 81 -13.05 19.89 10.60
C GLU A 81 -11.74 20.62 10.86
N ASP A 82 -10.71 19.91 11.30
CA ASP A 82 -9.37 20.47 11.52
C ASP A 82 -8.77 20.97 10.19
N MET A 83 -8.97 20.26 9.09
CA MET A 83 -8.56 20.70 7.76
C MET A 83 -9.28 21.97 7.29
N LYS A 84 -10.58 22.12 7.57
CA LYS A 84 -11.32 23.35 7.24
C LYS A 84 -10.77 24.55 8.00
N LYS A 85 -10.53 24.40 9.31
CA LYS A 85 -9.95 25.46 10.16
C LYS A 85 -8.57 25.86 9.70
N LEU A 86 -7.70 24.87 9.45
CA LEU A 86 -6.34 25.12 8.95
C LEU A 86 -6.38 25.84 7.61
N SER A 87 -7.23 25.40 6.68
CA SER A 87 -7.37 26.03 5.37
C SER A 87 -7.81 27.49 5.51
N ALA A 88 -8.84 27.76 6.32
CA ALA A 88 -9.32 29.12 6.55
C ALA A 88 -8.26 30.02 7.18
N GLN A 89 -7.57 29.52 8.22
CA GLN A 89 -6.48 30.24 8.86
C GLN A 89 -5.37 30.60 7.86
N ARG A 90 -4.91 29.64 7.06
CA ARG A 90 -3.83 29.86 6.08
C ARG A 90 -4.23 30.82 4.97
N MET A 91 -5.48 30.80 4.52
CA MET A 91 -5.96 31.74 3.52
C MET A 91 -5.99 33.17 4.08
N CYS A 92 -6.44 33.36 5.32
CA CYS A 92 -6.44 34.65 5.99
C CYS A 92 -5.01 35.17 6.24
N GLU A 93 -4.10 34.32 6.74
CA GLU A 93 -2.70 34.68 7.01
C GLU A 93 -1.95 35.16 5.75
N ASN A 94 -2.24 34.55 4.59
CA ASN A 94 -1.55 34.85 3.34
C ASN A 94 -2.32 35.78 2.41
N ILE A 95 -3.45 36.32 2.86
CA ILE A 95 -4.35 37.17 2.07
C ILE A 95 -4.65 36.50 0.71
N ARG A 96 -5.12 35.25 0.76
CA ARG A 96 -5.46 34.45 -0.41
C ARG A 96 -6.98 34.25 -0.50
N PRO A 97 -7.57 34.32 -1.70
CA PRO A 97 -8.99 34.03 -1.86
C PRO A 97 -9.26 32.53 -1.65
N PHE A 98 -10.41 32.20 -1.07
CA PHE A 98 -10.81 30.81 -0.80
C PHE A 98 -10.96 29.98 -2.08
N SER A 99 -11.16 30.62 -3.24
CA SER A 99 -11.21 29.98 -4.56
C SER A 99 -9.94 29.20 -4.91
N VAL A 100 -8.79 29.49 -4.28
CA VAL A 100 -7.54 28.74 -4.49
C VAL A 100 -7.70 27.25 -4.13
N ILE A 101 -8.50 26.93 -3.11
CA ILE A 101 -8.73 25.54 -2.69
C ILE A 101 -9.62 24.80 -3.70
N GLU A 102 -10.44 25.55 -4.42
CA GLU A 102 -11.31 25.02 -5.47
C GLU A 102 -10.57 24.80 -6.79
N ASP A 103 -9.43 25.47 -6.98
CA ASP A 103 -8.64 25.41 -8.21
C ASP A 103 -8.21 23.99 -8.57
N SER A 104 -8.37 23.66 -9.86
CA SER A 104 -8.07 22.33 -10.39
C SER A 104 -6.57 22.00 -10.37
N GLY A 105 -5.71 23.00 -10.59
CA GLY A 105 -4.25 22.85 -10.51
C GLY A 105 -3.82 22.56 -9.08
N PHE A 106 -4.32 23.33 -8.11
CA PHE A 106 -4.08 23.10 -6.69
C PHE A 106 -4.53 21.70 -6.25
N ARG A 107 -5.75 21.27 -6.62
CA ARG A 107 -6.27 19.93 -6.29
C ARG A 107 -5.40 18.81 -6.86
N THR A 108 -4.88 18.99 -8.08
CA THR A 108 -3.99 18.01 -8.72
C THR A 108 -2.69 17.86 -7.94
N ILE A 109 -2.06 18.98 -7.56
CA ILE A 109 -0.84 18.99 -6.75
C ILE A 109 -1.10 18.36 -5.38
N ALA A 110 -2.18 18.76 -4.70
CA ALA A 110 -2.55 18.22 -3.39
C ALA A 110 -2.77 16.70 -3.42
N GLN A 111 -3.41 16.19 -4.48
CA GLN A 111 -3.61 14.76 -4.65
C GLN A 111 -2.29 14.01 -4.85
N GLU A 112 -1.32 14.61 -5.54
CA GLU A 112 0.02 14.03 -5.71
C GLU A 112 0.81 14.03 -4.40
N LEU A 113 0.73 15.11 -3.59
CA LEU A 113 1.30 15.14 -2.24
C LEU A 113 0.75 14.02 -1.34
N ILE A 114 -0.56 13.76 -1.41
CA ILE A 114 -1.20 12.66 -0.68
C ILE A 114 -0.67 11.30 -1.16
N ARG A 115 -0.46 11.11 -2.47
CA ARG A 115 0.13 9.87 -3.01
C ARG A 115 1.57 9.66 -2.56
N ILE A 116 2.38 10.72 -2.53
CA ILE A 116 3.73 10.69 -1.99
C ILE A 116 3.69 10.29 -0.51
N GLY A 117 2.82 10.91 0.29
CA GLY A 117 2.63 10.56 1.70
C GLY A 117 2.16 9.12 1.90
N HIS A 118 1.30 8.60 1.02
CA HIS A 118 0.88 7.20 1.06
C HIS A 118 2.03 6.23 0.73
N LYS A 119 2.90 6.61 -0.22
CA LYS A 119 4.00 5.76 -0.70
C LYS A 119 5.21 5.77 0.24
N TYR A 120 5.53 6.91 0.83
CA TYR A 120 6.77 7.12 1.59
C TYR A 120 6.54 7.42 3.09
N GLY A 121 5.29 7.60 3.52
CA GLY A 121 4.94 7.96 4.89
C GLY A 121 5.03 9.47 5.13
N VAL A 122 5.45 9.87 6.33
CA VAL A 122 5.62 11.29 6.68
C VAL A 122 6.89 11.81 6.01
N VAL A 123 6.72 12.75 5.07
CA VAL A 123 7.81 13.38 4.31
C VAL A 123 7.80 14.88 4.60
N ASN A 124 8.98 15.51 4.66
CA ASN A 124 9.07 16.96 4.77
C ASN A 124 8.62 17.61 3.46
N VAL A 125 7.67 18.55 3.55
CA VAL A 125 7.09 19.22 2.38
C VAL A 125 8.14 20.03 1.63
N ASP A 126 9.15 20.59 2.32
CA ASP A 126 10.21 21.38 1.70
C ASP A 126 11.15 20.54 0.82
N ASP A 127 11.22 19.22 1.05
CA ASP A 127 11.98 18.29 0.19
C ASP A 127 11.22 17.99 -1.12
N VAL A 128 9.90 18.17 -1.12
CA VAL A 128 9.01 17.87 -2.25
C VAL A 128 8.72 19.13 -3.06
N LEU A 129 8.31 20.21 -2.40
CA LEU A 129 7.98 21.48 -3.03
C LEU A 129 9.25 22.33 -3.14
N ARG A 130 9.73 22.49 -4.36
CA ARG A 130 10.89 23.36 -4.61
C ARG A 130 10.50 24.83 -4.46
N GLY A 131 11.41 25.60 -3.88
CA GLY A 131 11.21 27.04 -3.67
C GLY A 131 11.08 27.84 -4.96
N ARG A 132 10.77 29.14 -4.80
CA ARG A 132 10.46 30.12 -5.86
C ARG A 132 11.51 30.23 -6.99
N HIS A 133 12.73 29.75 -6.78
CA HIS A 133 13.86 29.94 -7.70
C HIS A 133 14.20 28.71 -8.55
N THR A 134 13.44 27.62 -8.44
CA THR A 134 13.76 26.38 -9.13
C THR A 134 12.70 26.08 -10.18
N THR A 135 12.84 26.64 -11.38
CA THR A 135 12.15 26.13 -12.57
C THR A 135 12.79 24.81 -12.99
N ALA A 136 11.95 23.82 -13.29
CA ALA A 136 12.37 22.58 -13.95
C ALA A 136 12.89 22.86 -15.36
#